data_AF-A0A935TSG5-F1
#
_entry.id   AF-A0A935TSG5-F1
#
_cell.length_a   1.000
_cell.length_b   1.000
_cell.length_c   1.000
_cell.angle_alpha   90.00
_cell.angle_beta   90.00
_cell.angle_gamma   90.00
#
_symmetry.space_group_name_H-M   'P 1'
#
loop_
_entity.id
_entity.type
_entity.pdbx_description
1 polymer ?
#
loop_
_entity_poly.entity_id
_entity_poly.type
_entity_poly.pdbx_seq_one_letter_code
_entity_poly.pdbx_strand_id
1 'polypeptide(L)'
;MPAPNQSSLVATLLEQYNFEIRLKVQRIFGKNGYKIANLTPYIEQAQTQFEAKLSKLLPELANMKVRHKYAVTDLLKNVCNNIEDTYLLQNNHPYLIEKYHYQTLTVVRKHLATQTQLSLTENDIAESITARLIEKLMLGALKNFKGENAWFRTYLYRITNNLVIDELRAAQRRIVTTELSETTAHTIAETPTYNYQIAQNHADLFEKAVKLFLSTPDRLKFKFCLRIEYRMVLQKADILSCYPNCPDSLLDDLLTDFGNDYTALKKGDLWQKLVVYLAQLSGKEEGIRTLQTWLDKQKLKIVEVLFKRSINISSLEQKQAIDAYLEELVYSENTKFN
;
A
#
# COMPACT_ATOMS: atom_id res chain seq x y z
N MET A 1 4.08 55.39 12.84
CA MET A 1 3.94 54.54 14.04
C MET A 1 4.77 53.28 13.81
N PRO A 2 5.68 52.91 14.72
CA PRO A 2 6.43 51.66 14.57
C PRO A 2 5.45 50.49 14.62
N ALA A 3 5.61 49.52 13.73
CA ALA A 3 4.81 48.30 13.75
C ALA A 3 5.03 47.58 15.10
N PRO A 4 3.98 47.09 15.77
CA PRO A 4 4.12 46.38 17.03
C PRO A 4 5.08 45.20 16.84
N ASN A 5 6.01 45.04 17.78
CA ASN A 5 6.97 43.93 17.79
C ASN A 5 6.20 42.60 17.73
N GLN A 6 6.47 41.76 16.74
CA GLN A 6 5.71 40.53 16.48
C GLN A 6 5.62 39.62 17.72
N SER A 7 6.68 39.57 18.53
CA SER A 7 6.69 38.81 19.79
C SER A 7 5.66 39.32 20.80
N SER A 8 5.45 40.64 20.90
CA SER A 8 4.44 41.24 21.78
C SER A 8 3.01 40.95 21.31
N LEU A 9 2.79 40.89 20.00
CA LEU A 9 1.50 40.55 19.41
C LEU A 9 1.14 39.07 19.59
N VAL A 10 2.11 38.15 19.48
CA VAL A 10 1.92 36.72 19.80
C VAL A 10 1.46 36.57 21.24
N ALA A 11 2.17 37.19 22.19
CA ALA A 11 1.86 37.09 23.62
C ALA A 11 0.45 37.60 23.93
N THR A 12 0.08 38.77 23.38
CA THR A 12 -1.25 39.38 23.57
C THR A 12 -2.36 38.46 23.03
N LEU A 13 -2.19 37.89 21.84
CA LEU A 13 -3.18 37.00 21.23
C LEU A 13 -3.24 35.65 21.96
N LEU A 14 -2.10 35.10 22.39
CA LEU A 14 -2.07 33.89 23.21
C LEU A 14 -2.84 34.09 24.52
N GLU A 15 -2.62 35.22 25.19
CA GLU A 15 -3.35 35.58 26.41
C GLU A 15 -4.86 35.72 26.16
N GLN A 16 -5.25 36.35 25.04
CA GLN A 16 -6.65 36.49 24.64
C GLN A 16 -7.33 35.13 24.41
N TYR A 17 -6.65 34.16 23.79
CA TYR A 17 -7.23 32.87 23.42
C TYR A 17 -6.98 31.75 24.46
N ASN A 18 -6.15 31.98 25.48
CA ASN A 18 -5.83 30.99 26.51
C ASN A 18 -7.07 30.43 27.22
N PHE A 19 -8.03 31.29 27.54
CA PHE A 19 -9.30 30.88 28.13
C PHE A 19 -10.10 29.96 27.18
N GLU A 20 -10.13 30.29 25.88
CA GLU A 20 -10.81 29.45 24.88
C GLU A 20 -10.12 28.10 24.68
N ILE A 21 -8.78 28.04 24.69
CA ILE A 21 -8.02 26.78 24.64
C ILE A 21 -8.44 25.89 25.79
N ARG A 22 -8.40 26.42 27.02
CA ARG A 22 -8.78 25.68 28.24
C ARG A 22 -10.21 25.15 28.15
N LEU A 23 -11.17 26.01 27.81
CA LEU A 23 -12.57 25.61 27.67
C LEU A 23 -12.76 24.53 26.60
N LYS A 24 -12.08 24.63 25.45
CA LYS A 24 -12.20 23.64 24.38
C LYS A 24 -11.60 22.29 24.78
N VAL A 25 -10.40 22.28 25.35
CA VAL A 25 -9.76 21.04 25.84
C VAL A 25 -10.62 20.38 26.92
N GLN A 26 -11.15 21.16 27.87
CA GLN A 26 -12.09 20.66 28.88
C GLN A 26 -13.37 20.09 28.26
N ARG A 27 -13.93 20.73 27.23
CA ARG A 27 -15.12 20.21 26.53
C ARG A 27 -14.84 18.93 25.74
N ILE A 28 -13.67 18.82 25.12
CA ILE A 28 -13.24 17.62 24.39
C ILE A 28 -13.22 16.42 25.35
N PHE A 29 -12.54 16.57 26.47
CA PHE A 29 -12.32 15.46 27.41
C PHE A 29 -13.41 15.33 28.49
N GLY A 30 -14.28 16.32 28.64
CA GLY A 30 -15.43 16.31 29.55
C GLY A 30 -16.71 15.71 28.95
N LYS A 31 -16.71 15.35 27.66
CA LYS A 31 -17.78 14.52 27.07
C LYS A 31 -17.65 13.08 27.58
N ASN A 32 -18.79 12.44 27.83
CA ASN A 32 -18.86 11.02 28.25
C ASN A 32 -18.04 10.14 27.29
N GLY A 33 -16.99 9.49 27.79
CA GLY A 33 -16.16 8.54 27.02
C GLY A 33 -14.67 8.54 27.36
N TYR A 34 -14.11 9.66 27.83
CA TYR A 34 -12.68 9.76 28.16
C TYR A 34 -12.44 9.73 29.68
N LYS A 35 -11.63 8.76 30.16
CA LYS A 35 -11.21 8.68 31.58
C LYS A 35 -9.90 9.46 31.80
N ILE A 36 -9.96 10.79 31.87
CA ILE A 36 -8.77 11.63 32.12
C ILE A 36 -8.92 12.37 33.45
N ALA A 37 -8.05 12.05 34.41
CA ALA A 37 -8.05 12.67 35.74
C ALA A 37 -7.35 14.05 35.77
N ASN A 38 -6.33 14.26 34.93
CA ASN A 38 -5.56 15.50 34.86
C ASN A 38 -5.50 16.05 33.43
N LEU A 39 -6.18 17.18 33.20
CA LEU A 39 -6.22 17.85 31.89
C LEU A 39 -5.05 18.80 31.65
N THR A 40 -4.30 19.16 32.70
CA THR A 40 -3.22 20.15 32.63
C THR A 40 -2.20 19.88 31.53
N PRO A 41 -1.69 18.64 31.35
CA PRO A 41 -0.69 18.36 30.30
C PRO A 41 -1.23 18.63 28.88
N TYR A 42 -2.52 18.34 28.64
CA TYR A 42 -3.14 18.55 27.34
C TYR A 42 -3.41 20.04 27.06
N ILE A 43 -3.73 20.80 28.11
CA ILE A 43 -3.89 22.26 28.03
C ILE A 43 -2.54 22.90 27.71
N GLU A 44 -1.48 22.54 28.45
CA GLU A 44 -0.13 23.07 28.23
C GLU A 44 0.36 22.73 26.81
N GLN A 45 0.18 21.48 26.37
CA GLN A 45 0.51 21.06 25.02
C GLN A 45 -0.26 21.87 23.95
N ALA A 46 -1.55 22.13 24.17
CA ALA A 46 -2.35 22.95 23.26
C ALA A 46 -1.85 24.40 23.20
N GLN A 47 -1.48 24.98 24.34
CA GLN A 47 -0.93 26.34 24.40
C GLN A 47 0.40 26.44 23.65
N THR A 48 1.33 25.52 23.89
CA THR A 48 2.62 25.47 23.19
C THR A 48 2.45 25.31 21.68
N GLN A 49 1.57 24.40 21.23
CA GLN A 49 1.30 24.23 19.80
C GLN A 49 0.64 25.46 19.17
N PHE A 50 -0.30 26.10 19.88
CA PHE A 50 -0.97 27.30 19.41
C PHE A 50 0.02 28.46 19.26
N GLU A 51 0.86 28.70 20.26
CA GLU A 51 1.91 29.72 20.21
C GLU A 51 2.86 29.49 19.03
N ALA A 52 3.42 28.30 18.91
CA ALA A 52 4.39 27.98 17.85
C ALA A 52 3.80 28.13 16.44
N LYS A 53 2.52 27.78 16.23
CA LYS A 53 1.84 27.93 14.94
C LYS A 53 1.38 29.37 14.70
N LEU A 54 0.98 30.10 15.74
CA LEU A 54 0.60 31.51 15.64
C LEU A 54 1.79 32.38 15.24
N SER A 55 2.97 32.15 15.82
CA SER A 55 4.21 32.84 15.44
C SER A 55 4.54 32.67 13.96
N LYS A 56 4.28 31.47 13.39
CA LYS A 56 4.47 31.20 11.95
C LYS A 56 3.41 31.87 11.07
N LEU A 57 2.19 32.03 11.58
CA LEU A 57 1.06 32.59 10.84
C LEU A 57 1.08 34.13 10.79
N LEU A 58 1.63 34.80 11.80
CA LEU A 58 1.64 36.27 11.91
C LEU A 58 2.26 37.01 10.70
N PRO A 59 3.42 36.57 10.13
CA PRO A 59 3.96 37.18 8.92
C PRO A 59 3.01 37.08 7.72
N GLU A 60 2.27 35.98 7.61
CA GLU A 60 1.28 35.77 6.53
C GLU A 60 0.04 36.65 6.73
N LEU A 61 -0.40 36.82 7.99
CA LEU A 61 -1.55 37.67 8.34
C LEU A 61 -1.31 39.15 8.02
N ALA A 62 -0.07 39.64 8.12
CA ALA A 62 0.29 41.00 7.74
C ALA A 62 0.02 41.29 6.24
N ASN A 63 0.04 40.25 5.41
CA ASN A 63 -0.16 40.35 3.95
C ASN A 63 -1.59 39.98 3.51
N MET A 64 -2.44 39.47 4.41
CA MET A 64 -3.82 39.09 4.11
C MET A 64 -4.78 40.28 4.20
N LYS A 65 -5.53 40.55 3.12
CA LYS A 65 -6.60 41.58 3.07
C LYS A 65 -7.88 41.21 3.84
N VAL A 66 -7.96 40.04 4.47
CA VAL A 66 -9.20 39.47 5.07
C VAL A 66 -9.05 39.17 6.56
N ARG A 67 -10.13 39.45 7.31
CA ARG A 67 -10.37 39.32 8.77
C ARG A 67 -9.48 38.31 9.52
N HIS A 68 -8.41 38.81 10.16
CA HIS A 68 -7.46 38.07 11.00
C HIS A 68 -8.11 37.18 12.07
N LYS A 69 -9.24 37.62 12.62
CA LYS A 69 -9.99 36.89 13.65
C LYS A 69 -10.36 35.46 13.22
N TYR A 70 -10.79 35.26 11.97
CA TYR A 70 -11.19 33.93 11.49
C TYR A 70 -10.01 32.98 11.35
N ALA A 71 -8.87 33.45 10.84
CA ALA A 71 -7.66 32.63 10.71
C ALA A 71 -7.15 32.15 12.07
N VAL A 72 -7.16 33.03 13.08
CA VAL A 72 -6.75 32.67 14.45
C VAL A 72 -7.75 31.71 15.10
N THR A 73 -9.05 31.90 14.87
CA THR A 73 -10.10 31.00 15.40
C THR A 73 -10.02 29.61 14.77
N ASP A 74 -9.71 29.52 13.48
CA ASP A 74 -9.52 28.25 12.79
C ASP A 74 -8.25 27.54 13.26
N LEU A 75 -7.15 28.29 13.45
CA LEU A 75 -5.93 27.76 14.06
C LEU A 75 -6.21 27.14 15.44
N LEU A 76 -6.90 27.86 16.31
CA LEU A 76 -7.30 27.37 17.64
C LEU A 76 -8.07 26.05 17.55
N LYS A 77 -9.04 25.97 16.63
CA LYS A 77 -9.83 24.76 16.39
C LYS A 77 -8.95 23.59 15.95
N ASN A 78 -8.03 23.83 15.01
CA ASN A 78 -7.12 22.80 14.50
C ASN A 78 -6.16 22.29 15.58
N VAL A 79 -5.61 23.18 16.42
CA VAL A 79 -4.77 22.80 17.56
C VAL A 79 -5.54 21.89 18.52
N CYS A 80 -6.72 22.32 18.98
CA CYS A 80 -7.50 21.53 19.95
C CYS A 80 -7.90 20.16 19.39
N ASN A 81 -8.27 20.09 18.10
CA ASN A 81 -8.58 18.82 17.44
C ASN A 81 -7.36 17.89 17.38
N ASN A 82 -6.18 18.44 17.09
CA ASN A 82 -4.93 17.67 17.02
C ASN A 82 -4.51 17.10 18.39
N ILE A 83 -4.82 17.81 19.48
CA ILE A 83 -4.60 17.32 20.85
C ILE A 83 -5.49 16.11 21.14
N GLU A 84 -6.78 16.19 20.79
CA GLU A 84 -7.70 15.05 20.91
C GLU A 84 -7.21 13.86 20.07
N ASP A 85 -6.80 14.10 18.83
CA ASP A 85 -6.32 13.05 17.93
C ASP A 85 -5.08 12.35 18.46
N THR A 86 -4.14 13.13 19.02
CA THR A 86 -2.90 12.61 19.60
C THR A 86 -3.20 11.74 20.82
N TYR A 87 -4.12 12.18 21.68
CA TYR A 87 -4.59 11.39 22.81
C TYR A 87 -5.21 10.07 22.36
N LEU A 88 -6.16 10.13 21.42
CA LEU A 88 -6.83 8.96 20.87
C LEU A 88 -5.85 7.97 20.22
N LEU A 89 -4.84 8.49 19.52
CA LEU A 89 -3.79 7.70 18.88
C LEU A 89 -2.92 6.97 19.90
N GLN A 90 -2.49 7.66 20.96
CA GLN A 90 -1.66 7.07 22.01
C GLN A 90 -2.38 5.92 22.72
N ASN A 91 -3.70 6.03 22.86
CA ASN A 91 -4.57 5.06 23.52
C ASN A 91 -5.17 4.02 22.56
N ASN A 92 -4.77 3.99 21.28
CA ASN A 92 -5.34 3.09 20.26
C ASN A 92 -6.88 3.13 20.22
N HIS A 93 -7.49 4.29 20.42
CA HIS A 93 -8.94 4.38 20.60
C HIS A 93 -9.68 4.36 19.23
N PRO A 94 -10.58 3.39 18.96
CA PRO A 94 -11.22 3.22 17.64
C PRO A 94 -11.98 4.46 17.13
N TYR A 95 -12.56 5.24 18.04
CA TYR A 95 -13.19 6.53 17.73
C TYR A 95 -12.30 7.48 16.92
N LEU A 96 -10.97 7.37 16.98
CA LEU A 96 -10.07 8.14 16.13
C LEU A 96 -10.39 7.97 14.65
N ILE A 97 -10.65 6.74 14.22
CA ILE A 97 -10.94 6.44 12.82
C ILE A 97 -12.36 6.88 12.47
N GLU A 98 -13.31 6.64 13.37
CA GLU A 98 -14.71 7.06 13.23
C GLU A 98 -14.83 8.58 13.07
N LYS A 99 -14.10 9.36 13.87
CA LYS A 99 -14.02 10.82 13.79
C LYS A 99 -13.63 11.31 12.39
N TYR A 100 -12.81 10.53 11.68
CA TYR A 100 -12.33 10.85 10.33
C TYR A 100 -13.07 10.12 9.21
N HIS A 101 -14.18 9.44 9.51
CA HIS A 101 -14.96 8.70 8.50
C HIS A 101 -15.41 9.60 7.33
N TYR A 102 -15.86 10.83 7.60
CA TYR A 102 -16.21 11.78 6.54
C TYR A 102 -15.02 12.15 5.63
N GLN A 103 -13.81 12.23 6.19
CA GLN A 103 -12.61 12.44 5.39
C GLN A 103 -12.32 11.23 4.49
N THR A 104 -12.53 10.02 5.00
CA THR A 104 -12.44 8.78 4.20
C THR A 104 -13.44 8.83 3.03
N LEU A 105 -14.71 9.13 3.28
CA LEU A 105 -15.73 9.28 2.23
C LEU A 105 -15.31 10.33 1.18
N THR A 106 -14.79 11.47 1.62
CA THR A 106 -14.33 12.54 0.70
C THR A 106 -13.20 12.06 -0.21
N VAL A 107 -12.24 11.31 0.33
CA VAL A 107 -11.13 10.75 -0.45
C VAL A 107 -11.64 9.70 -1.43
N VAL A 108 -12.53 8.81 -0.99
CA VAL A 108 -13.15 7.77 -1.83
C VAL A 108 -13.91 8.41 -2.98
N ARG A 109 -14.81 9.37 -2.71
CA ARG A 109 -15.55 10.13 -3.74
C ARG A 109 -14.64 10.75 -4.78
N LYS A 110 -13.54 11.38 -4.33
CA LYS A 110 -12.58 12.03 -5.21
C LYS A 110 -11.98 11.04 -6.21
N HIS A 111 -11.62 9.84 -5.76
CA HIS A 111 -11.05 8.82 -6.64
C HIS A 111 -12.10 8.12 -7.50
N LEU A 112 -13.28 7.82 -6.96
CA LEU A 112 -14.39 7.24 -7.73
C LEU A 112 -14.88 8.16 -8.85
N ALA A 113 -14.92 9.48 -8.62
CA ALA A 113 -15.25 10.45 -9.66
C ALA A 113 -14.30 10.39 -10.87
N THR A 114 -13.08 9.87 -10.68
CA THR A 114 -12.09 9.68 -11.76
C THR A 114 -12.08 8.26 -12.34
N GLN A 115 -12.87 7.34 -11.78
CA GLN A 115 -12.90 5.92 -12.14
C GLN A 115 -14.32 5.50 -12.53
N THR A 116 -14.72 5.89 -13.75
CA THR A 116 -16.08 5.68 -14.30
C THR A 116 -16.42 4.23 -14.64
N GLN A 117 -15.47 3.29 -14.51
CA GLN A 117 -15.61 1.89 -14.95
C GLN A 117 -15.78 0.88 -13.80
N LEU A 118 -15.68 1.29 -12.53
CA LEU A 118 -15.82 0.39 -11.38
C LEU A 118 -17.26 0.41 -10.84
N SER A 119 -17.92 -0.75 -10.73
CA SER A 119 -19.24 -0.91 -10.09
C SER A 119 -19.19 -0.95 -8.56
N LEU A 120 -18.22 -0.26 -7.96
CA LEU A 120 -18.03 -0.22 -6.51
C LEU A 120 -18.81 0.92 -5.91
N THR A 121 -19.54 0.67 -4.82
CA THR A 121 -20.19 1.75 -4.11
C THR A 121 -19.17 2.50 -3.24
N GLU A 122 -19.42 3.79 -3.02
CA GLU A 122 -18.64 4.62 -2.10
C GLU A 122 -18.53 3.98 -0.71
N ASN A 123 -19.62 3.37 -0.25
CA ASN A 123 -19.71 2.76 1.07
C ASN A 123 -18.83 1.51 1.19
N ASP A 124 -18.81 0.64 0.18
CA ASP A 124 -18.00 -0.59 0.21
C ASP A 124 -16.51 -0.28 0.37
N ILE A 125 -16.03 0.70 -0.40
CA ILE A 125 -14.63 1.15 -0.31
C ILE A 125 -14.40 1.83 1.03
N ALA A 126 -15.31 2.71 1.47
CA ALA A 126 -15.15 3.40 2.73
C ALA A 126 -15.09 2.45 3.94
N GLU A 127 -15.89 1.38 3.95
CA GLU A 127 -15.88 0.35 4.98
C GLU A 127 -14.59 -0.47 4.98
N SER A 128 -14.13 -0.93 3.80
CA SER A 128 -12.85 -1.63 3.65
C SER A 128 -11.68 -0.79 4.16
N ILE A 129 -11.65 0.49 3.78
CA ILE A 129 -10.61 1.43 4.21
C ILE A 129 -10.70 1.70 5.72
N THR A 130 -11.90 1.82 6.26
CA THR A 130 -12.12 2.01 7.70
C THR A 130 -11.59 0.81 8.49
N ALA A 131 -11.86 -0.42 8.05
CA ALA A 131 -11.35 -1.64 8.67
C ALA A 131 -9.81 -1.69 8.67
N ARG A 132 -9.17 -1.40 7.54
CA ARG A 132 -7.70 -1.36 7.41
C ARG A 132 -7.06 -0.26 8.25
N LEU A 133 -7.75 0.88 8.42
CA LEU A 133 -7.28 1.95 9.32
C LEU A 133 -7.38 1.56 10.80
N ILE A 134 -8.46 0.87 11.20
CA ILE A 134 -8.61 0.32 12.56
C ILE A 134 -7.51 -0.71 12.83
N GLU A 135 -7.26 -1.63 11.90
CA GLU A 135 -6.17 -2.61 12.00
C GLU A 135 -4.81 -1.92 12.20
N LYS A 136 -4.49 -0.92 11.37
CA LYS A 136 -3.25 -0.13 11.50
C LYS A 136 -3.16 0.63 12.83
N LEU A 137 -4.29 1.08 13.38
CA LEU A 137 -4.33 1.70 14.70
C LEU A 137 -4.02 0.67 15.79
N MET A 138 -4.67 -0.50 15.77
CA MET A 138 -4.47 -1.57 16.76
C MET A 138 -3.03 -2.09 16.75
N LEU A 139 -2.46 -2.28 15.55
CA LEU A 139 -1.06 -2.71 15.37
C LEU A 139 -0.03 -1.61 15.69
N GLY A 140 -0.47 -0.40 16.05
CA GLY A 140 0.41 0.73 16.37
C GLY A 140 1.13 1.34 15.18
N ALA A 141 0.81 0.93 13.94
CA ALA A 141 1.44 1.44 12.73
C ALA A 141 1.25 2.96 12.53
N LEU A 142 0.17 3.52 13.09
CA LEU A 142 -0.13 4.95 13.07
C LEU A 142 0.67 5.76 14.10
N LYS A 143 1.31 5.11 15.10
CA LYS A 143 2.12 5.79 16.14
C LYS A 143 3.43 6.39 15.62
N ASN A 144 3.77 6.12 14.35
CA ASN A 144 4.87 6.79 13.65
C ASN A 144 4.63 8.30 13.44
N PHE A 145 3.42 8.80 13.73
CA PHE A 145 3.13 10.23 13.71
C PHE A 145 3.87 10.98 14.81
N LYS A 146 4.80 11.86 14.43
CA LYS A 146 5.63 12.65 15.37
C LYS A 146 5.03 14.01 15.78
N GLY A 147 3.96 14.49 15.15
CA GLY A 147 3.24 15.70 15.56
C GLY A 147 3.96 17.06 15.44
N GLU A 148 5.28 17.10 15.22
CA GLU A 148 6.07 18.33 15.27
C GLU A 148 5.72 19.35 14.17
N ASN A 149 5.48 18.88 12.94
CA ASN A 149 5.33 19.76 11.77
C ASN A 149 3.99 19.62 11.03
N ALA A 150 3.22 18.57 11.29
CA ALA A 150 1.99 18.28 10.56
C ALA A 150 0.83 17.96 11.51
N TRP A 151 -0.38 18.30 11.08
CA TRP A 151 -1.60 17.88 11.78
C TRP A 151 -1.84 16.38 11.57
N PHE A 152 -2.36 15.70 12.59
CA PHE A 152 -2.70 14.28 12.47
C PHE A 152 -3.68 14.04 11.32
N ARG A 153 -4.67 14.92 11.15
CA ARG A 153 -5.59 14.93 10.01
C ARG A 153 -4.87 14.80 8.65
N THR A 154 -3.79 15.57 8.46
CA THR A 154 -3.01 15.58 7.21
C THR A 154 -2.23 14.28 7.04
N TYR A 155 -1.66 13.76 8.13
CA TYR A 155 -0.99 12.46 8.14
C TYR A 155 -1.96 11.33 7.79
N LEU A 156 -3.12 11.30 8.44
CA LEU A 156 -4.17 10.30 8.20
C LEU A 156 -4.69 10.39 6.77
N TYR A 157 -4.93 11.61 6.25
CA TYR A 157 -5.34 11.81 4.86
C TYR A 157 -4.41 11.11 3.87
N ARG A 158 -3.09 11.24 4.06
CA ARG A 158 -2.09 10.58 3.20
C ARG A 158 -2.21 9.06 3.25
N ILE A 159 -2.42 8.50 4.43
CA ILE A 159 -2.59 7.05 4.60
C ILE A 159 -3.89 6.59 3.95
N THR A 160 -5.00 7.25 4.25
CA THR A 160 -6.31 6.99 3.64
C THR A 160 -6.23 7.05 2.12
N ASN A 161 -5.58 8.08 1.57
CA ASN A 161 -5.40 8.23 0.13
C ASN A 161 -4.63 7.06 -0.49
N ASN A 162 -3.55 6.61 0.15
CA ASN A 162 -2.79 5.45 -0.33
C ASN A 162 -3.60 4.16 -0.24
N LEU A 163 -4.33 3.96 0.87
CA LEU A 163 -5.20 2.80 1.02
C LEU A 163 -6.31 2.77 -0.03
N VAL A 164 -6.93 3.92 -0.33
CA VAL A 164 -7.96 4.04 -1.37
C VAL A 164 -7.39 3.69 -2.74
N ILE A 165 -6.19 4.19 -3.07
CA ILE A 165 -5.50 3.83 -4.32
C ILE A 165 -5.22 2.32 -4.37
N ASP A 166 -4.74 1.73 -3.27
CA ASP A 166 -4.45 0.29 -3.22
C ASP A 166 -5.72 -0.55 -3.34
N GLU A 167 -6.82 -0.12 -2.72
CA GLU A 167 -8.12 -0.78 -2.77
C GLU A 167 -8.74 -0.68 -4.15
N LEU A 168 -8.69 0.49 -4.79
CA LEU A 168 -9.15 0.66 -6.18
C LEU A 168 -8.30 -0.15 -7.14
N ARG A 169 -6.98 -0.22 -6.95
CA ARG A 169 -6.12 -1.13 -7.73
C ARG A 169 -6.47 -2.58 -7.49
N ALA A 170 -6.77 -2.97 -6.26
CA ALA A 170 -7.19 -4.33 -5.93
C ALA A 170 -8.56 -4.65 -6.52
N ALA A 171 -9.49 -3.71 -6.49
CA ALA A 171 -10.82 -3.86 -7.02
C ALA A 171 -10.83 -3.80 -8.55
N GLN A 172 -9.97 -3.00 -9.19
CA GLN A 172 -9.71 -3.06 -10.62
C GLN A 172 -9.09 -4.42 -10.99
N ARG A 173 -8.17 -4.96 -10.18
CA ARG A 173 -7.69 -6.34 -10.38
C ARG A 173 -8.83 -7.33 -10.27
N ARG A 174 -9.69 -7.22 -9.24
CA ARG A 174 -10.86 -8.09 -9.06
C ARG A 174 -11.87 -7.93 -10.19
N ILE A 175 -12.18 -6.72 -10.67
CA ILE A 175 -13.05 -6.49 -11.81
C ILE A 175 -12.40 -7.01 -13.08
N VAL A 176 -11.09 -6.85 -13.29
CA VAL A 176 -10.41 -7.53 -14.40
C VAL A 176 -10.54 -9.04 -14.26
N THR A 177 -10.41 -9.62 -13.06
CA THR A 177 -10.64 -11.06 -12.81
C THR A 177 -12.10 -11.47 -13.02
N THR A 178 -13.07 -10.66 -12.59
CA THR A 178 -14.51 -10.92 -12.64
C THR A 178 -15.07 -10.61 -14.03
N GLU A 179 -14.65 -9.57 -14.74
CA GLU A 179 -14.91 -9.32 -16.16
C GLU A 179 -14.17 -10.31 -17.06
N LEU A 180 -12.99 -10.82 -16.68
CA LEU A 180 -12.43 -12.03 -17.32
C LEU A 180 -13.24 -13.29 -16.99
N SER A 181 -14.12 -13.26 -16.00
CA SER A 181 -15.04 -14.35 -15.67
C SER A 181 -16.46 -14.13 -16.24
N GLU A 182 -16.90 -12.86 -16.42
CA GLU A 182 -18.26 -12.43 -16.79
C GLU A 182 -18.34 -11.88 -18.22
N THR A 183 -17.29 -11.25 -18.76
CA THR A 183 -17.18 -10.97 -20.21
C THR A 183 -16.93 -12.27 -20.98
N THR A 184 -16.37 -13.28 -20.31
CA THR A 184 -16.33 -14.68 -20.72
C THR A 184 -17.67 -15.40 -20.49
N ALA A 185 -18.63 -14.83 -19.76
CA ALA A 185 -19.98 -15.38 -19.61
C ALA A 185 -21.00 -14.71 -20.55
N HIS A 186 -20.89 -13.41 -20.81
CA HIS A 186 -21.87 -12.63 -21.57
C HIS A 186 -21.52 -12.42 -23.05
N THR A 187 -20.24 -12.43 -23.45
CA THR A 187 -19.89 -12.56 -24.88
C THR A 187 -20.11 -14.01 -25.39
N ILE A 188 -20.38 -14.94 -24.47
CA ILE A 188 -20.59 -16.37 -24.71
C ILE A 188 -22.08 -16.75 -24.60
N ALA A 189 -22.97 -15.79 -24.27
CA ALA A 189 -24.41 -16.02 -24.23
C ALA A 189 -25.08 -16.06 -25.62
N GLU A 190 -24.37 -15.73 -26.71
CA GLU A 190 -24.87 -15.91 -28.08
C GLU A 190 -24.10 -16.97 -28.89
N THR A 191 -23.19 -17.74 -28.30
CA THR A 191 -22.71 -18.97 -28.95
C THR A 191 -22.23 -19.98 -27.92
N PRO A 192 -22.73 -21.22 -27.96
CA PRO A 192 -22.73 -22.11 -26.81
C PRO A 192 -21.34 -22.71 -26.54
N THR A 193 -21.02 -22.88 -25.25
CA THR A 193 -20.00 -23.79 -24.69
C THR A 193 -18.53 -23.29 -24.68
N TYR A 194 -18.12 -22.53 -23.66
CA TYR A 194 -16.70 -22.38 -23.31
C TYR A 194 -16.34 -23.27 -22.12
N ASN A 195 -15.62 -24.34 -22.45
CA ASN A 195 -15.21 -25.44 -21.59
C ASN A 195 -14.04 -25.06 -20.69
N TYR A 196 -14.11 -25.48 -19.42
CA TYR A 196 -13.03 -25.64 -18.43
C TYR A 196 -11.74 -26.29 -18.99
N GLN A 197 -11.80 -26.96 -20.15
CA GLN A 197 -10.64 -27.48 -20.90
C GLN A 197 -9.61 -26.42 -21.31
N ILE A 198 -9.96 -25.15 -21.57
CA ILE A 198 -8.99 -24.20 -22.18
C ILE A 198 -7.98 -23.64 -21.16
N ALA A 199 -8.36 -23.44 -19.90
CA ALA A 199 -7.42 -23.07 -18.82
C ALA A 199 -6.43 -24.22 -18.52
N GLN A 200 -6.91 -25.47 -18.51
CA GLN A 200 -6.04 -26.65 -18.44
C GLN A 200 -5.09 -26.73 -19.66
N ASN A 201 -5.59 -26.39 -20.86
CA ASN A 201 -4.78 -26.35 -22.07
C ASN A 201 -3.67 -25.28 -21.99
N HIS A 202 -3.90 -24.12 -21.37
CA HIS A 202 -2.89 -23.07 -21.25
C HIS A 202 -1.80 -23.38 -20.22
N ALA A 203 -2.13 -24.06 -19.12
CA ALA A 203 -1.12 -24.61 -18.21
C ALA A 203 -0.25 -25.67 -18.91
N ASP A 204 -0.86 -26.55 -19.70
CA ASP A 204 -0.13 -27.58 -20.47
C ASP A 204 0.68 -26.95 -21.63
N LEU A 205 0.19 -25.86 -22.22
CA LEU A 205 0.88 -25.09 -23.23
C LEU A 205 1.99 -24.21 -22.64
N PHE A 206 1.89 -23.79 -21.38
CA PHE A 206 2.92 -23.02 -20.69
C PHE A 206 4.19 -23.86 -20.61
N GLU A 207 4.08 -25.09 -20.11
CA GLU A 207 5.23 -26.00 -20.03
C GLU A 207 5.82 -26.31 -21.42
N LYS A 208 4.98 -26.46 -22.45
CA LYS A 208 5.44 -26.63 -23.83
C LYS A 208 6.12 -25.38 -24.39
N ALA A 209 5.62 -24.20 -24.08
CA ALA A 209 6.20 -22.92 -24.50
C ALA A 209 7.55 -22.69 -23.83
N VAL A 210 7.66 -22.97 -22.52
CA VAL A 210 8.93 -22.91 -21.79
C VAL A 210 9.96 -23.87 -22.43
N LYS A 211 9.55 -25.10 -22.75
CA LYS A 211 10.41 -26.10 -23.42
C LYS A 211 10.83 -25.70 -24.85
N LEU A 212 9.97 -24.97 -25.57
CA LEU A 212 10.21 -24.57 -26.95
C LEU A 212 11.23 -23.42 -27.06
N PHE A 213 11.20 -22.46 -26.13
CA PHE A 213 11.98 -21.23 -26.23
C PHE A 213 13.23 -21.16 -25.35
N LEU A 214 13.32 -22.01 -24.32
CA LEU A 214 14.43 -22.02 -23.39
C LEU A 214 15.21 -23.32 -23.50
N SER A 215 16.54 -23.19 -23.50
CA SER A 215 17.45 -24.33 -23.30
C SER A 215 17.16 -24.99 -21.96
N THR A 216 17.53 -26.27 -21.77
CA THR A 216 17.32 -26.94 -20.48
C THR A 216 17.91 -26.14 -19.30
N PRO A 217 19.14 -25.62 -19.34
CA PRO A 217 19.66 -24.75 -18.27
C PRO A 217 18.82 -23.48 -18.05
N ASP A 218 18.43 -22.80 -19.12
CA ASP A 218 17.62 -21.57 -19.02
C ASP A 218 16.21 -21.85 -18.50
N ARG A 219 15.63 -23.00 -18.83
CA ARG A 219 14.32 -23.43 -18.32
C ARG A 219 14.35 -23.61 -16.80
N LEU A 220 15.37 -24.31 -16.29
CA LEU A 220 15.49 -24.56 -14.85
C LEU A 220 15.75 -23.24 -14.11
N LYS A 221 16.63 -22.38 -14.65
CA LYS A 221 16.83 -21.02 -14.15
C LYS A 221 15.54 -20.21 -14.15
N PHE A 222 14.79 -20.24 -15.24
CA PHE A 222 13.54 -19.49 -15.40
C PHE A 222 12.49 -19.92 -14.39
N LYS A 223 12.24 -21.23 -14.25
CA LYS A 223 11.29 -21.77 -13.26
C LYS A 223 11.67 -21.41 -11.84
N PHE A 224 12.95 -21.54 -11.51
CA PHE A 224 13.47 -21.17 -10.19
C PHE A 224 13.26 -19.68 -9.88
N CYS A 225 13.57 -18.79 -10.84
CA CYS A 225 13.34 -17.35 -10.69
C CYS A 225 11.86 -17.01 -10.51
N LEU A 226 10.95 -17.62 -11.28
CA LEU A 226 9.52 -17.33 -11.17
C LEU A 226 8.96 -17.74 -9.81
N ARG A 227 9.32 -18.94 -9.31
CA ARG A 227 8.88 -19.40 -7.99
C ARG A 227 9.30 -18.42 -6.89
N ILE A 228 10.55 -17.95 -6.94
CA ILE A 228 11.06 -17.00 -5.95
C ILE A 228 10.37 -15.64 -6.09
N GLU A 229 10.26 -15.11 -7.31
CA GLU A 229 9.64 -13.81 -7.59
C GLU A 229 8.16 -13.76 -7.16
N TYR A 230 7.42 -14.84 -7.41
CA TYR A 230 6.02 -15.01 -7.03
C TYR A 230 5.81 -15.51 -5.60
N ARG A 231 6.85 -15.46 -4.77
CA ARG A 231 6.79 -15.75 -3.33
C ARG A 231 6.29 -17.16 -3.00
N MET A 232 6.59 -18.12 -3.86
CA MET A 232 6.27 -19.52 -3.60
C MET A 232 7.28 -20.11 -2.63
N VAL A 233 6.79 -20.68 -1.54
CA VAL A 233 7.63 -21.41 -0.58
C VAL A 233 8.30 -22.59 -1.29
N LEU A 234 9.63 -22.63 -1.25
CA LEU A 234 10.41 -23.66 -1.92
C LEU A 234 10.55 -24.91 -1.04
N GLN A 235 10.28 -26.07 -1.61
CA GLN A 235 10.61 -27.35 -1.00
C GLN A 235 11.93 -27.90 -1.55
N LYS A 236 12.53 -28.84 -0.82
CA LYS A 236 13.76 -29.53 -1.23
C LYS A 236 13.64 -30.13 -2.64
N ALA A 237 12.49 -30.74 -2.94
CA ALA A 237 12.21 -31.32 -4.26
C ALA A 237 12.22 -30.26 -5.37
N ASP A 238 11.69 -29.06 -5.11
CA ASP A 238 11.66 -27.97 -6.10
C ASP A 238 13.06 -27.51 -6.47
N ILE A 239 13.93 -27.34 -5.47
CA ILE A 239 15.32 -26.90 -5.67
C ILE A 239 16.09 -27.96 -6.45
N LEU A 240 16.02 -29.22 -6.02
CA LEU A 240 16.74 -30.33 -6.68
C LEU A 240 16.19 -30.64 -8.08
N SER A 241 14.91 -30.37 -8.35
CA SER A 241 14.35 -30.48 -9.70
C SER A 241 14.96 -29.46 -10.67
N CYS A 242 15.34 -28.28 -10.17
CA CYS A 242 16.00 -27.22 -10.94
C CYS A 242 17.53 -27.38 -10.98
N TYR A 243 18.11 -27.85 -9.88
CA TYR A 243 19.55 -27.98 -9.69
C TYR A 243 19.89 -29.30 -8.99
N PRO A 244 19.94 -30.43 -9.73
CA PRO A 244 20.16 -31.76 -9.14
C PRO A 244 21.49 -31.92 -8.40
N ASN A 245 22.51 -31.14 -8.79
CA ASN A 245 23.84 -31.16 -8.21
C ASN A 245 24.07 -30.01 -7.22
N CYS A 246 23.00 -29.45 -6.62
CA CYS A 246 23.11 -28.41 -5.60
C CYS A 246 23.90 -28.94 -4.39
N PRO A 247 24.99 -28.28 -3.94
CA PRO A 247 25.70 -28.67 -2.72
C PRO A 247 24.77 -28.61 -1.50
N ASP A 248 24.89 -29.58 -0.57
CA ASP A 248 24.02 -29.66 0.62
C ASP A 248 24.02 -28.37 1.46
N SER A 249 25.20 -27.73 1.61
CA SER A 249 25.30 -26.45 2.34
C SER A 249 24.49 -25.34 1.67
N LEU A 250 24.47 -25.30 0.34
CA LEU A 250 23.73 -24.30 -0.43
C LEU A 250 22.23 -24.58 -0.43
N LEU A 251 21.85 -25.86 -0.41
CA LEU A 251 20.48 -26.30 -0.29
C LEU A 251 19.86 -25.90 1.06
N ASP A 252 20.61 -26.05 2.15
CA ASP A 252 20.17 -25.63 3.50
C ASP A 252 20.02 -24.11 3.59
N ASP A 253 20.93 -23.34 3.01
CA ASP A 253 20.83 -21.88 2.93
C ASP A 253 19.59 -21.42 2.15
N LEU A 254 19.33 -22.06 0.99
CA LEU A 254 18.14 -21.80 0.17
C LEU A 254 16.84 -22.11 0.90
N LEU A 255 16.78 -23.23 1.63
CA LEU A 255 15.61 -23.60 2.42
C LEU A 255 15.42 -22.70 3.64
N THR A 256 16.50 -22.18 4.20
CA THR A 256 16.44 -21.19 5.29
C THR A 256 15.84 -19.87 4.80
N ASP A 257 16.25 -19.39 3.62
CA ASP A 257 15.80 -18.12 3.07
C ASP A 257 14.43 -18.19 2.38
N PHE A 258 14.11 -19.30 1.72
CA PHE A 258 12.93 -19.43 0.86
C PHE A 258 12.03 -20.63 1.18
N GLY A 259 12.39 -21.48 2.15
CA GLY A 259 11.61 -22.65 2.54
C GLY A 259 10.52 -22.39 3.58
N ASN A 260 10.39 -21.16 4.07
CA ASN A 260 9.29 -20.68 4.91
C ASN A 260 8.65 -19.44 4.27
N ASP A 261 7.54 -18.93 4.80
CA ASP A 261 6.92 -17.70 4.27
C ASP A 261 7.89 -16.51 4.35
N TYR A 262 8.34 -16.03 3.18
CA TYR A 262 9.21 -14.88 3.01
C TYR A 262 8.50 -13.70 2.31
N THR A 263 7.17 -13.63 2.35
CA THR A 263 6.39 -12.53 1.75
C THR A 263 6.76 -11.15 2.31
N ALA A 264 7.18 -11.08 3.58
CA ALA A 264 7.64 -9.85 4.24
C ALA A 264 9.01 -9.34 3.74
N LEU A 265 9.80 -10.18 3.06
CA LEU A 265 11.12 -9.80 2.54
C LEU A 265 10.96 -8.73 1.46
N LYS A 266 11.68 -7.60 1.59
CA LYS A 266 11.59 -6.50 0.60
C LYS A 266 12.04 -6.98 -0.77
N LYS A 267 11.42 -6.43 -1.83
CA LYS A 267 11.72 -6.80 -3.22
C LYS A 267 13.21 -6.65 -3.58
N GLY A 268 13.87 -5.58 -3.10
CA GLY A 268 15.31 -5.38 -3.32
C GLY A 268 16.17 -6.49 -2.72
N ASP A 269 15.89 -6.84 -1.46
CA ASP A 269 16.62 -7.88 -0.72
C ASP A 269 16.39 -9.27 -1.33
N LEU A 270 15.18 -9.53 -1.83
CA LEU A 270 14.86 -10.76 -2.57
C LEU A 270 15.72 -10.90 -3.83
N TRP A 271 15.81 -9.84 -4.65
CA TRP A 271 16.62 -9.89 -5.87
C TRP A 271 18.11 -10.02 -5.57
N GLN A 272 18.59 -9.39 -4.49
CA GLN A 272 19.98 -9.51 -4.05
C GLN A 272 20.30 -10.96 -3.66
N LYS A 273 19.46 -11.60 -2.86
CA LYS A 273 19.61 -13.02 -2.48
C LYS A 273 19.55 -13.92 -3.71
N LEU A 274 18.54 -13.73 -4.58
CA LEU A 274 18.36 -14.56 -5.78
C LEU A 274 19.58 -14.57 -6.70
N VAL A 275 20.19 -13.40 -6.95
CA VAL A 275 21.38 -13.30 -7.79
C VAL A 275 22.59 -14.01 -7.18
N VAL A 276 22.80 -13.90 -5.87
CA VAL A 276 23.88 -14.59 -5.16
C VAL A 276 23.72 -16.10 -5.29
N TYR A 277 22.51 -16.61 -5.05
CA TYR A 277 22.23 -18.05 -5.18
C TYR A 277 22.40 -18.54 -6.62
N LEU A 278 21.92 -17.79 -7.62
CA LEU A 278 22.10 -18.16 -9.02
C LEU A 278 23.57 -18.16 -9.44
N ALA A 279 24.38 -17.23 -8.93
CA ALA A 279 25.82 -17.21 -9.21
C ALA A 279 26.51 -18.47 -8.65
N GLN A 280 26.15 -18.89 -7.44
CA GLN A 280 26.68 -20.09 -6.81
C GLN A 280 26.20 -21.38 -7.49
N LEU A 281 24.94 -21.43 -7.93
CA LEU A 281 24.36 -22.60 -8.61
C LEU A 281 24.83 -22.77 -10.06
N SER A 282 25.05 -21.66 -10.78
CA SER A 282 25.40 -21.68 -12.21
C SER A 282 26.87 -21.41 -12.51
N GLY A 283 27.65 -21.02 -11.50
CA GLY A 283 29.06 -20.64 -11.63
C GLY A 283 29.29 -19.36 -12.46
N LYS A 284 28.23 -18.58 -12.71
CA LYS A 284 28.27 -17.35 -13.51
C LYS A 284 27.66 -16.20 -12.73
N GLU A 285 28.46 -15.15 -12.54
CA GLU A 285 27.95 -13.92 -11.95
C GLU A 285 27.08 -13.14 -12.95
N GLU A 286 25.98 -12.60 -12.45
CA GLU A 286 25.12 -11.69 -13.20
C GLU A 286 24.64 -10.55 -12.30
N GLY A 287 24.37 -9.38 -12.88
CA GLY A 287 23.80 -8.27 -12.12
C GLY A 287 22.28 -8.41 -11.97
N ILE A 288 21.72 -7.83 -10.88
CA ILE A 288 20.27 -7.80 -10.63
C ILE A 288 19.48 -7.31 -11.85
N ARG A 289 19.90 -6.18 -12.44
CA ARG A 289 19.20 -5.59 -13.59
C ARG A 289 19.26 -6.49 -14.82
N THR A 290 20.38 -7.20 -15.01
CA THR A 290 20.56 -8.17 -16.10
C THR A 290 19.58 -9.33 -15.95
N LEU A 291 19.50 -9.90 -14.74
CA LEU A 291 18.57 -10.99 -14.44
C LEU A 291 17.11 -10.56 -14.59
N GLN A 292 16.73 -9.39 -14.08
CA GLN A 292 15.37 -8.85 -14.22
C GLN A 292 14.98 -8.66 -15.69
N THR A 293 15.88 -8.06 -16.48
CA THR A 293 15.64 -7.81 -17.90
C THR A 293 15.53 -9.12 -18.68
N TRP A 294 16.38 -10.10 -18.34
CA TRP A 294 16.32 -11.43 -18.92
C TRP A 294 14.98 -12.11 -18.58
N LEU A 295 14.56 -12.09 -17.32
CA LEU A 295 13.33 -12.74 -16.86
C LEU A 295 12.10 -12.11 -17.51
N ASP A 296 11.99 -10.79 -17.51
CA ASP A 296 10.93 -10.03 -18.17
C ASP A 296 10.82 -10.39 -19.67
N LYS A 297 11.97 -10.52 -20.35
CA LYS A 297 12.01 -10.89 -21.77
C LYS A 297 11.50 -12.31 -21.99
N GLN A 298 11.83 -13.27 -21.12
CA GLN A 298 11.33 -14.65 -21.26
C GLN A 298 9.85 -14.75 -20.95
N LYS A 299 9.36 -14.06 -19.90
CA LYS A 299 7.94 -13.96 -19.58
C LYS A 299 7.13 -13.48 -20.78
N LEU A 300 7.56 -12.39 -21.41
CA LEU A 300 6.89 -11.84 -22.58
C LEU A 300 6.82 -12.85 -23.73
N LYS A 301 7.94 -13.48 -24.09
CA LYS A 301 7.98 -14.49 -25.17
C LYS A 301 7.01 -15.65 -24.91
N ILE A 302 6.96 -16.15 -23.68
CA ILE A 302 6.08 -17.25 -23.32
C ILE A 302 4.62 -16.83 -23.47
N VAL A 303 4.28 -15.61 -23.02
CA VAL A 303 2.91 -15.08 -23.12
C VAL A 303 2.52 -14.85 -24.58
N GLU A 304 3.41 -14.29 -25.42
CA GLU A 304 3.15 -14.12 -26.86
C GLU A 304 2.79 -15.46 -27.55
N VAL A 305 3.39 -16.56 -27.09
CA VAL A 305 3.13 -17.91 -27.62
C VAL A 305 1.80 -18.46 -27.12
N LEU A 306 1.53 -18.31 -25.82
CA LEU A 306 0.26 -18.75 -25.23
C LEU A 306 -0.93 -18.05 -25.89
N PHE A 307 -0.79 -16.78 -26.24
CA PHE A 307 -1.82 -16.00 -26.91
C PHE A 307 -1.70 -15.98 -28.44
N LYS A 308 -0.68 -16.65 -29.01
CA LYS A 308 -0.38 -16.72 -30.45
C LYS A 308 -0.38 -15.35 -31.14
N ARG A 309 0.08 -14.32 -30.45
CA ARG A 309 0.11 -12.93 -30.95
C ARG A 309 1.28 -12.16 -30.34
N SER A 310 1.78 -11.17 -31.06
CA SER A 310 2.74 -10.24 -30.46
C SER A 310 2.04 -9.33 -29.45
N ILE A 311 2.73 -9.05 -28.35
CA ILE A 311 2.20 -8.27 -27.23
C ILE A 311 3.14 -7.09 -27.01
N ASN A 312 2.61 -5.88 -27.22
CA ASN A 312 3.34 -4.66 -26.92
C ASN A 312 3.01 -4.22 -25.49
N ILE A 313 4.02 -4.24 -24.61
CA ILE A 313 3.91 -3.70 -23.24
C ILE A 313 4.24 -2.20 -23.29
N SER A 314 3.20 -1.37 -23.35
CA SER A 314 3.31 0.09 -23.34
C SER A 314 2.95 0.71 -21.98
N SER A 315 2.31 -0.05 -21.08
CA SER A 315 1.96 0.42 -19.74
C SER A 315 2.41 -0.51 -18.61
N LEU A 316 2.58 0.05 -17.42
CA LEU A 316 2.86 -0.71 -16.20
C LEU A 316 1.73 -1.69 -15.86
N GLU A 317 0.49 -1.34 -16.21
CA GLU A 317 -0.70 -2.18 -15.96
C GLU A 317 -0.67 -3.44 -16.82
N GLN A 318 -0.27 -3.34 -18.09
CA GLN A 318 -0.10 -4.49 -18.97
C GLN A 318 0.99 -5.43 -18.45
N LYS A 319 2.10 -4.87 -17.94
CA LYS A 319 3.15 -5.66 -17.30
C LYS A 319 2.63 -6.41 -16.07
N GLN A 320 1.86 -5.73 -15.22
CA GLN A 320 1.26 -6.35 -14.03
C GLN A 320 0.24 -7.43 -14.38
N ALA A 321 -0.56 -7.25 -15.44
CA ALA A 321 -1.52 -8.25 -15.90
C ALA A 321 -0.82 -9.51 -16.44
N ILE A 322 0.28 -9.34 -17.17
CA ILE A 322 1.13 -10.45 -17.63
C ILE A 322 1.73 -11.19 -16.44
N ASP A 323 2.27 -10.47 -15.46
CA ASP A 323 2.84 -11.06 -14.26
C ASP A 323 1.79 -11.86 -13.47
N ALA A 324 0.58 -11.33 -13.30
CA ALA A 324 -0.51 -12.02 -12.60
C ALA A 324 -1.00 -13.28 -13.34
N TYR A 325 -1.13 -13.22 -14.68
CA TYR A 325 -1.50 -14.37 -15.49
C TYR A 325 -0.44 -15.49 -15.41
N LEU A 326 0.84 -15.14 -15.49
CA LEU A 326 1.92 -16.10 -15.36
C LEU A 326 2.02 -16.69 -13.95
N GLU A 327 1.78 -15.88 -12.92
CA GLU A 327 1.70 -16.34 -11.54
C GLU A 327 0.63 -17.43 -11.39
N GLU A 328 -0.59 -17.20 -11.90
CA GLU A 328 -1.67 -18.20 -11.88
C GLU A 328 -1.31 -19.51 -12.60
N LEU A 329 -0.62 -19.42 -13.74
CA LEU A 329 -0.13 -20.59 -14.46
C LEU A 329 0.92 -21.38 -13.67
N VAL A 330 1.83 -20.70 -12.97
CA VAL A 330 2.84 -21.36 -12.14
C VAL A 330 2.20 -21.98 -10.88
N TYR A 331 1.22 -21.34 -10.27
CA TYR A 331 0.46 -21.91 -9.14
C TYR A 331 -0.35 -23.15 -9.56
N SER A 332 -0.99 -23.11 -10.74
CA SER A 332 -1.75 -24.24 -11.27
C SER A 332 -0.89 -25.42 -11.75
N GLU A 333 0.36 -25.19 -12.15
CA GLU A 333 1.34 -26.26 -12.41
C GLU A 333 1.72 -26.97 -11.09
N ASN A 334 1.93 -26.21 -10.02
CA ASN A 334 2.34 -26.76 -8.72
C ASN A 334 1.26 -27.57 -8.00
N THR A 335 -0.01 -27.27 -8.21
CA THR A 335 -1.13 -28.06 -7.63
C THR A 335 -1.39 -29.37 -8.38
N LYS A 336 -0.85 -29.57 -9.60
CA LYS A 336 -0.96 -30.84 -10.33
C LYS A 336 -0.01 -31.94 -9.85
N PHE A 337 0.96 -31.63 -8.97
CA PHE A 337 2.02 -32.56 -8.54
C PHE A 337 2.09 -32.80 -7.02
N ASN A 338 1.09 -32.35 -6.26
CA ASN A 338 0.92 -32.67 -4.83
C ASN A 338 -0.17 -33.71 -4.60
#